data_AF-A0A7C3AGQ0-F1
#
_entry.id   AF-A0A7C3AGQ0-F1
#
_cell.length_a   1.000
_cell.length_b   1.000
_cell.length_c   1.000
_cell.angle_alpha   90.00
_cell.angle_beta   90.00
_cell.angle_gamma   90.00
#
_symmetry.space_group_name_H-M   'P 1'
#
loop_
_entity.id
_entity.type
_entity.pdbx_description
1 polymer ?
#
loop_
_entity_poly.entity_id
_entity_poly.type
_entity_poly.pdbx_seq_one_letter_code
_entity_poly.pdbx_strand_id
1 'polypeptide(L)'
;MAMTLYKFQLTKERSDMNRQLIAAMCNEMGHYQDFQVKLYEFGFKPRKMRWAFWLVGFVFGFGSRLLGKRAILKTGIWVESKAVHHYAELLETIDWDDVTRKVIEKDAADEDGHIARWKALLKQMG
;
A
#
# COMPACT_ATOMS: atom_id res chain seq x y z
N MET A 1 1.62 4.39 -4.16
CA MET A 1 3.07 4.13 -3.94
C MET A 1 3.30 2.68 -3.54
N ALA A 2 2.52 2.14 -2.59
CA ALA A 2 2.62 0.76 -2.08
C ALA A 2 2.59 -0.31 -3.18
N MET A 3 1.72 -0.21 -4.20
CA MET A 3 1.79 -1.10 -5.37
C MET A 3 3.19 -1.17 -6.01
N THR A 4 3.87 -0.03 -6.15
CA THR A 4 5.22 0.03 -6.72
C THR A 4 6.25 -0.58 -5.77
N LEU A 5 6.12 -0.33 -4.47
CA LEU A 5 6.95 -0.97 -3.45
C LEU A 5 6.88 -2.50 -3.56
N TYR A 6 5.67 -3.07 -3.48
CA TYR A 6 5.46 -4.51 -3.53
C TYR A 6 5.96 -5.12 -4.84
N LYS A 7 5.70 -4.45 -5.97
CA LYS A 7 6.23 -4.86 -7.27
C LYS A 7 7.76 -5.00 -7.28
N PHE A 8 8.49 -4.09 -6.66
CA PHE A 8 9.96 -4.13 -6.62
C PHE A 8 10.53 -5.07 -5.56
N GLN A 9 9.71 -5.52 -4.61
CA GLN A 9 10.10 -6.54 -3.63
C GLN A 9 10.03 -7.97 -4.18
N LEU A 10 9.27 -8.19 -5.27
CA LEU A 10 9.15 -9.50 -5.91
C LEU A 10 10.50 -10.03 -6.41
N THR A 11 10.66 -11.35 -6.32
CA THR A 11 11.81 -12.10 -6.84
C THR A 11 11.36 -13.13 -7.88
N LYS A 12 12.31 -13.83 -8.50
CA LYS A 12 12.00 -14.97 -9.40
C LYS A 12 11.52 -16.22 -8.68
N GLU A 13 11.61 -16.26 -7.35
CA GLU A 13 11.28 -17.45 -6.54
C GLU A 13 9.76 -17.65 -6.49
N ARG A 14 9.29 -18.89 -6.65
CA ARG A 14 7.88 -19.24 -6.37
C ARG A 14 7.73 -19.51 -4.88
N SER A 15 7.59 -18.45 -4.09
CA SER A 15 7.51 -18.51 -2.64
C SER A 15 6.17 -18.01 -2.11
N ASP A 16 5.86 -18.38 -0.86
CA ASP A 16 4.69 -17.85 -0.18
C ASP A 16 4.78 -16.32 0.00
N MET A 17 5.97 -15.81 0.32
CA MET A 17 6.24 -14.39 0.38
C MET A 17 5.81 -13.67 -0.91
N ASN A 18 6.22 -14.17 -2.08
CA ASN A 18 5.83 -13.54 -3.34
C ASN A 18 4.31 -13.62 -3.58
N ARG A 19 3.64 -14.72 -3.20
CA ARG A 19 2.17 -14.79 -3.29
C ARG A 19 1.50 -13.73 -2.43
N GLN A 20 1.96 -13.53 -1.20
CA GLN A 20 1.42 -12.52 -0.29
C GLN A 20 1.68 -11.10 -0.81
N LEU A 21 2.89 -10.82 -1.31
CA LEU A 21 3.24 -9.53 -1.91
C LEU A 21 2.41 -9.23 -3.16
N ILE A 22 2.15 -10.24 -4.00
CA ILE A 22 1.26 -10.11 -5.16
C ILE A 22 -0.17 -9.78 -4.71
N ALA A 23 -0.68 -10.51 -3.70
CA ALA A 23 -2.02 -10.27 -3.19
C ALA A 23 -2.18 -8.85 -2.63
N ALA A 24 -1.22 -8.38 -1.83
CA ALA A 24 -1.18 -7.01 -1.32
C ALA A 24 -1.10 -6.00 -2.47
N MET A 25 -0.18 -6.19 -3.43
CA MET A 25 -0.08 -5.34 -4.61
C MET A 25 -1.40 -5.23 -5.39
N CYS A 26 -2.14 -6.33 -5.54
CA CYS A 26 -3.44 -6.33 -6.20
C CYS A 26 -4.50 -5.56 -5.39
N ASN A 27 -4.48 -5.64 -4.06
CA ASN A 27 -5.36 -4.84 -3.21
C ASN A 27 -5.04 -3.33 -3.31
N GLU A 28 -3.74 -2.96 -3.28
CA GLU A 28 -3.26 -1.59 -3.51
C GLU A 28 -3.62 -1.02 -4.89
N MET A 29 -3.76 -1.87 -5.91
CA MET A 29 -4.29 -1.48 -7.23
C MET A 29 -5.75 -1.04 -7.14
N GLY A 30 -6.53 -1.70 -6.28
CA GLY A 30 -7.90 -1.34 -5.95
C GLY A 30 -7.98 0.03 -5.29
N HIS A 31 -7.25 0.25 -4.19
CA HIS A 31 -7.24 1.55 -3.50
C HIS A 31 -6.84 2.69 -4.44
N TYR A 32 -5.81 2.45 -5.26
CA TYR A 32 -5.37 3.42 -6.25
C TYR A 32 -6.50 3.77 -7.25
N GLN A 33 -7.27 2.78 -7.69
CA GLN A 33 -8.40 2.98 -8.60
C GLN A 33 -9.54 3.72 -7.89
N ASP A 34 -9.87 3.32 -6.67
CA ASP A 34 -10.93 3.91 -5.85
C ASP A 34 -10.68 5.43 -5.65
N PHE A 35 -9.46 5.81 -5.25
CA PHE A 35 -9.05 7.21 -5.17
C PHE A 35 -9.05 7.93 -6.52
N GLN A 36 -8.57 7.26 -7.58
CA GLN A 36 -8.46 7.88 -8.89
C GLN A 36 -9.84 8.23 -9.46
N VAL A 37 -10.83 7.35 -9.30
CA VAL A 37 -12.22 7.60 -9.70
C VAL A 37 -12.73 8.84 -9.00
N LYS A 38 -12.60 8.91 -7.66
CA LYS A 38 -13.07 10.06 -6.88
C LYS A 38 -12.37 11.36 -7.28
N LEU A 39 -11.05 11.36 -7.39
CA LEU A 39 -10.31 12.54 -7.83
C LEU A 39 -10.80 13.05 -9.20
N TYR A 40 -11.11 12.15 -10.14
CA TYR A 40 -11.62 12.53 -11.45
C TYR A 40 -13.07 13.02 -11.41
N GLU A 41 -13.92 12.45 -10.56
CA GLU A 41 -15.27 12.99 -10.30
C GLU A 41 -15.20 14.45 -9.82
N PHE A 42 -14.19 14.80 -9.00
CA PHE A 42 -13.93 16.18 -8.53
C PHE A 42 -13.11 17.03 -9.51
N GLY A 43 -12.95 16.60 -10.77
CA GLY A 43 -12.31 17.40 -11.83
C GLY A 43 -10.78 17.45 -11.77
N PHE A 44 -10.14 16.62 -10.94
CA PHE A 44 -8.68 16.51 -10.90
C PHE A 44 -8.15 15.97 -12.24
N LYS A 45 -7.03 16.53 -12.72
CA LYS A 45 -6.35 16.07 -13.94
C LYS A 45 -5.02 15.41 -13.60
N PRO A 46 -4.60 14.35 -14.33
CA PRO A 46 -3.33 13.66 -14.07
C PRO A 46 -2.16 14.64 -14.07
N ARG A 47 -1.41 14.74 -12.96
CA ARG A 47 -0.24 15.64 -12.85
C ARG A 47 1.05 14.93 -13.23
N LYS A 48 2.04 15.71 -13.70
CA LYS A 48 3.37 15.23 -14.11
C LYS A 48 4.23 14.69 -12.96
N MET A 49 3.93 15.00 -11.68
CA MET A 49 4.72 14.55 -10.52
C MET A 49 4.55 13.06 -10.16
N ARG A 50 3.77 12.27 -10.92
CA ARG A 50 3.53 10.85 -10.64
C ARG A 50 4.82 10.01 -10.62
N TRP A 51 5.85 10.41 -11.36
CA TRP A 51 7.15 9.73 -11.37
C TRP A 51 7.86 9.79 -10.01
N ALA A 52 7.63 10.84 -9.20
CA ALA A 52 8.25 10.97 -7.89
C ALA A 52 7.76 9.87 -6.94
N PHE A 53 6.45 9.62 -6.91
CA PHE A 53 5.87 8.52 -6.13
C PHE A 53 6.34 7.15 -6.60
N TRP A 54 6.53 6.98 -7.91
CA TRP A 54 7.13 5.77 -8.46
C TRP A 54 8.58 5.59 -8.00
N LEU A 55 9.38 6.65 -8.03
CA LEU A 55 10.79 6.62 -7.60
C LEU A 55 10.90 6.24 -6.12
N VAL A 56 10.05 6.81 -5.27
CA VAL A 56 9.98 6.46 -3.84
C VAL A 56 9.65 4.97 -3.67
N GLY A 57 8.62 4.47 -4.36
CA GLY A 57 8.27 3.05 -4.33
C GLY A 57 9.41 2.15 -4.81
N PHE A 58 10.14 2.56 -5.85
CA PHE A 58 11.32 1.85 -6.34
C PHE A 58 12.43 1.79 -5.30
N VAL A 59 12.84 2.93 -4.72
CA VAL A 59 13.94 3.00 -3.76
C VAL A 59 13.66 2.11 -2.55
N PHE A 60 12.47 2.22 -1.95
CA PHE A 60 12.12 1.42 -0.78
C PHE A 60 11.86 -0.06 -1.13
N GLY A 61 11.20 -0.34 -2.24
CA GLY A 61 10.90 -1.71 -2.66
C GLY A 61 12.17 -2.49 -3.03
N PHE A 62 13.00 -1.91 -3.90
CA PHE A 62 14.26 -2.53 -4.31
C PHE A 62 15.28 -2.57 -3.16
N GLY A 63 15.41 -1.48 -2.40
CA GLY A 63 16.32 -1.41 -1.26
C GLY A 63 15.98 -2.44 -0.18
N SER A 64 14.71 -2.55 0.22
CA SER A 64 14.29 -3.55 1.20
C SER A 64 14.48 -4.98 0.70
N ARG A 65 14.29 -5.23 -0.61
CA ARG A 65 14.59 -6.54 -1.21
C ARG A 65 16.06 -6.93 -1.08
N LEU A 66 16.99 -6.01 -1.33
CA LEU A 66 18.42 -6.27 -1.19
C LEU A 66 18.81 -6.62 0.25
N LEU A 67 18.12 -6.03 1.24
CA LEU A 67 18.29 -6.29 2.66
C LEU A 67 17.60 -7.58 3.15
N GLY A 68 16.83 -8.24 2.29
CA GLY A 68 16.23 -9.55 2.53
C GLY A 68 14.82 -9.53 3.13
N LYS A 69 14.29 -10.74 3.36
CA LYS A 69 12.86 -10.98 3.67
C LYS A 69 12.35 -10.23 4.91
N ARG A 70 13.15 -10.10 5.98
CA ARG A 70 12.76 -9.32 7.17
C ARG A 70 12.63 -7.83 6.88
N ALA A 71 13.52 -7.28 6.04
CA ALA A 71 13.46 -5.86 5.67
C ALA A 71 12.26 -5.57 4.78
N ILE A 72 11.94 -6.46 3.82
CA ILE A 72 10.71 -6.39 3.02
C ILE A 72 9.48 -6.22 3.91
N LEU A 73 9.30 -7.10 4.90
CA LEU A 73 8.15 -7.07 5.81
C LEU A 73 8.12 -5.81 6.68
N LYS A 74 9.27 -5.40 7.25
CA LYS A 74 9.35 -4.19 8.08
C LYS A 74 9.04 -2.93 7.27
N THR A 75 9.52 -2.85 6.04
CA THR A 75 9.20 -1.74 5.14
C THR A 75 7.73 -1.74 4.77
N GLY A 76 7.14 -2.90 4.48
CA GLY A 76 5.68 -3.03 4.27
C GLY A 76 4.90 -2.49 5.47
N ILE A 77 5.15 -3.00 6.67
CA ILE A 77 4.51 -2.54 7.92
C ILE A 77 4.62 -1.02 8.07
N TRP A 78 5.80 -0.45 7.81
CA TRP A 78 6.01 0.99 7.94
C TRP A 78 5.22 1.80 6.91
N VAL A 79 5.13 1.36 5.65
CA VAL A 79 4.33 2.03 4.62
C VAL A 79 2.84 1.95 4.99
N GLU A 80 2.33 0.77 5.33
CA GLU A 80 0.91 0.60 5.63
C GLU A 80 0.52 1.35 6.92
N SER A 81 1.41 1.40 7.92
CA SER A 81 1.14 2.18 9.14
C SER A 81 0.99 3.68 8.85
N LYS A 82 1.71 4.19 7.85
CA LYS A 82 1.51 5.56 7.36
C LYS A 82 0.20 5.70 6.60
N ALA A 83 -0.16 4.71 5.79
CA ALA A 83 -1.44 4.70 5.08
C ALA A 83 -2.61 4.76 6.07
N VAL A 84 -2.64 3.89 7.09
CA VAL A 84 -3.65 3.89 8.17
C VAL A 84 -3.74 5.27 8.83
N HIS A 85 -2.61 5.89 9.17
CA HIS A 85 -2.61 7.22 9.78
C HIS A 85 -3.24 8.28 8.87
N HIS A 86 -2.90 8.28 7.57
CA HIS A 86 -3.47 9.21 6.61
C HIS A 86 -4.95 8.95 6.33
N TYR A 87 -5.39 7.69 6.27
CA TYR A 87 -6.80 7.36 6.15
C TYR A 87 -7.60 7.83 7.38
N ALA A 88 -7.07 7.64 8.59
CA ALA A 88 -7.69 8.13 9.82
C ALA A 88 -7.82 9.66 9.80
N GLU A 89 -6.75 10.37 9.41
CA GLU A 89 -6.76 11.83 9.25
C GLU A 89 -7.81 12.28 8.22
N LEU A 90 -7.91 11.60 7.07
CA LEU A 90 -8.92 11.90 6.04
C LEU A 90 -10.36 11.67 6.54
N LEU A 91 -10.60 10.60 7.30
CA LEU A 91 -11.92 10.27 7.85
C LEU A 91 -12.37 11.23 8.95
N GLU A 92 -11.42 11.82 9.68
CA GLU A 92 -11.67 12.79 10.75
C GLU A 92 -11.85 14.21 10.23
N THR A 93 -11.08 14.62 9.21
CA THR A 93 -10.98 16.03 8.81
C THR A 93 -11.91 16.46 7.69
N ILE A 94 -12.47 15.50 6.92
CA ILE A 94 -13.30 15.80 5.75
C ILE A 94 -14.68 15.19 5.93
N ASP A 95 -15.71 15.97 5.62
CA ASP A 95 -17.09 15.50 5.55
C ASP A 95 -17.32 14.79 4.21
N TRP A 96 -17.33 13.46 4.25
CA TRP A 96 -17.51 12.60 3.08
C TRP A 96 -18.96 12.18 2.95
N ASP A 97 -19.44 12.07 1.71
CA ASP A 97 -20.68 11.35 1.46
C ASP A 97 -20.57 9.87 1.87
N ASP A 98 -21.70 9.24 2.21
CA ASP A 98 -21.74 7.87 2.73
C ASP A 98 -21.05 6.84 1.83
N VAL A 99 -21.09 7.03 0.51
CA VAL A 99 -20.48 6.09 -0.44
C VAL A 99 -18.97 6.22 -0.39
N THR A 100 -18.45 7.46 -0.46
CA THR A 100 -17.02 7.71 -0.40
C THR A 100 -16.43 7.36 0.96
N ARG A 101 -17.13 7.66 2.07
CA ARG A 101 -16.71 7.27 3.42
C ARG A 101 -16.50 5.76 3.54
N LYS A 102 -17.46 4.94 3.06
CA LYS A 102 -17.35 3.48 3.11
C LYS A 102 -16.17 2.93 2.32
N VAL A 103 -15.84 3.54 1.19
CA VAL A 103 -14.65 3.16 0.41
C VAL A 103 -13.38 3.45 1.19
N ILE A 104 -13.26 4.63 1.80
CA ILE A 104 -12.11 5.02 2.61
C ILE A 104 -11.97 4.13 3.84
N GLU A 105 -13.07 3.81 4.53
CA GLU A 105 -13.07 2.90 5.69
C GLU A 105 -12.67 1.48 5.31
N LYS A 106 -13.15 0.96 4.18
CA LYS A 106 -12.74 -0.33 3.62
C LYS A 106 -11.23 -0.33 3.34
N ASP A 107 -10.73 0.68 2.64
CA ASP A 107 -9.32 0.76 2.26
C ASP A 107 -8.44 0.85 3.53
N ALA A 108 -8.83 1.63 4.53
CA ALA A 108 -8.14 1.70 5.82
C ALA A 108 -8.09 0.34 6.54
N ALA A 109 -9.20 -0.41 6.53
CA ALA A 109 -9.26 -1.74 7.14
C ALA A 109 -8.39 -2.77 6.39
N ASP A 110 -8.27 -2.67 5.07
CA ASP A 110 -7.37 -3.49 4.27
C ASP A 110 -5.91 -3.27 4.69
N GLU A 111 -5.51 -2.02 4.97
CA GLU A 111 -4.15 -1.70 5.45
C GLU A 111 -3.83 -2.30 6.81
N ASP A 112 -4.77 -2.26 7.75
CA ASP A 112 -4.64 -2.94 9.03
C ASP A 112 -4.46 -4.46 8.83
N GLY A 113 -5.18 -5.03 7.87
CA GLY A 113 -5.05 -6.41 7.43
C GLY A 113 -3.65 -6.73 6.89
N HIS A 114 -3.08 -5.85 6.05
CA HIS A 114 -1.72 -5.96 5.55
C HIS A 114 -0.69 -5.94 6.70
N ILE A 115 -0.79 -4.97 7.62
CA ILE A 115 0.09 -4.86 8.79
C ILE A 115 0.06 -6.13 9.63
N ALA A 116 -1.14 -6.64 9.93
CA ALA A 116 -1.33 -7.86 10.73
C ALA A 116 -0.67 -9.05 10.04
N ARG A 117 -0.86 -9.20 8.73
CA ARG A 117 -0.24 -10.27 7.93
C ARG A 117 1.28 -10.20 7.92
N TRP A 118 1.85 -9.01 7.71
CA TRP A 118 3.30 -8.83 7.71
C TRP A 118 3.92 -9.07 9.08
N LYS A 119 3.27 -8.63 10.17
CA LYS A 119 3.69 -8.95 11.55
C LYS A 119 3.66 -10.45 11.82
N ALA A 120 2.61 -11.15 11.36
CA ALA A 120 2.50 -12.60 11.52
C ALA A 120 3.63 -13.34 10.78
N LEU A 121 3.90 -12.98 9.52
CA LEU A 121 5.00 -13.54 8.75
C LEU A 121 6.36 -13.24 9.39
N LEU A 122 6.55 -12.02 9.92
CA LEU A 122 7.81 -11.64 10.59
C LEU A 122 8.03 -12.48 11.85
N LYS A 123 6.98 -12.72 12.64
CA LYS A 123 7.04 -13.56 13.85
C LYS A 123 7.37 -15.02 13.52
N GLN A 124 6.91 -15.55 12.39
CA GLN A 124 7.25 -16.90 11.93
C GLN A 124 8.71 -17.04 11.50
N MET A 125 9.41 -15.93 11.24
CA MET A 125 10.81 -15.92 10.81
C MET A 125 11.83 -15.89 11.98
N GLY A 126 11.37 -15.87 13.24
CA GLY A 126 12.22 -15.75 14.43
C GLY A 126 12.58 -14.31 14.76
#